data_AF-A0A397S3Z2-F1
#
_entry.id   AF-A0A397S3Z2-F1
#
_cell.length_a   1.000
_cell.length_b   1.000
_cell.length_c   1.000
_cell.angle_alpha   90.00
_cell.angle_beta   90.00
_cell.angle_gamma   90.00
#
_symmetry.space_group_name_H-M   'P 1'
#
loop_
_entity.id
_entity.type
_entity.pdbx_description
1 polymer ?
#
loop_
_entity_poly.entity_id
_entity_poly.type
_entity_poly.pdbx_seq_one_letter_code
_entity_poly.pdbx_strand_id
1 'polypeptide(L)' 'MSNETELKESNIYINWLENSITNEYYTYYKYSEFTNLNPIGCGAYGKVIRANWKNTDKLFALKIFNNDKTTLKEVVNENF' A
#
# COMPACT_ATOMS: atom_id res chain seq x y z
N MET A 1 -28.38 7.03 1.83
CA MET A 1 -27.53 8.22 1.61
C MET A 1 -26.08 7.98 1.99
N SER A 2 -25.75 7.18 3.02
CA SER A 2 -24.36 6.90 3.45
C SER A 2 -23.50 6.20 2.38
N ASN A 3 -24.07 5.22 1.68
CA ASN A 3 -23.31 4.36 0.76
C ASN A 3 -22.79 5.09 -0.50
N GLU A 4 -23.52 6.12 -0.98
CA GLU A 4 -23.11 6.88 -2.18
C GLU A 4 -21.96 7.84 -1.89
N THR A 5 -22.02 8.54 -0.75
CA THR A 5 -20.91 9.39 -0.28
C THR A 5 -19.69 8.54 0.02
N GLU A 6 -19.89 7.34 0.57
CA GLU A 6 -18.80 6.43 0.89
C GLU A 6 -18.04 5.93 -0.35
N LEU A 7 -18.76 5.56 -1.41
CA LEU A 7 -18.19 5.16 -2.70
C LEU A 7 -17.44 6.31 -3.38
N LYS A 8 -17.98 7.54 -3.33
CA LYS A 8 -17.33 8.72 -3.91
C LYS A 8 -15.97 9.02 -3.28
N GLU A 9 -15.85 8.92 -1.95
CA GLU A 9 -14.58 9.16 -1.26
C GLU A 9 -13.53 8.07 -1.56
N SER A 10 -13.91 6.79 -1.62
CA SER A 10 -12.99 5.73 -2.04
C SER A 10 -12.42 5.99 -3.43
N ASN A 11 -13.26 6.46 -4.36
CA ASN A 11 -12.83 6.81 -5.71
C ASN A 11 -11.82 7.96 -5.73
N ILE A 12 -11.91 8.93 -4.81
CA ILE A 12 -10.96 10.05 -4.74
C ILE A 12 -9.56 9.55 -4.37
N TYR A 13 -9.45 8.70 -3.35
CA TYR A 13 -8.14 8.19 -2.89
C TYR A 13 -7.50 7.23 -3.91
N ILE A 14 -8.30 6.40 -4.58
CA ILE A 14 -7.81 5.55 -5.69
C ILE A 14 -7.27 6.41 -6.82
N ASN A 15 -8.04 7.41 -7.29
CA ASN A 15 -7.58 8.34 -8.32
C ASN A 15 -6.30 9.07 -7.91
N TRP A 16 -6.20 9.50 -6.65
CA TRP A 16 -5.00 10.15 -6.14
C TRP A 16 -3.79 9.23 -6.26
N LEU A 17 -3.90 7.97 -5.82
CA LEU A 17 -2.81 7.00 -5.89
C LEU A 17 -2.40 6.69 -7.34
N GLU A 18 -3.37 6.47 -8.23
CA GLU A 18 -3.12 6.23 -9.66
C GLU A 18 -2.42 7.42 -10.32
N ASN A 19 -2.87 8.65 -10.02
CA ASN A 19 -2.23 9.87 -10.50
C ASN A 19 -0.82 10.03 -9.93
N SER A 20 -0.59 9.69 -8.66
CA SER A 20 0.73 9.76 -8.05
C SER A 20 1.74 8.81 -8.70
N ILE A 21 1.30 7.60 -9.07
CA ILE A 21 2.11 6.63 -9.82
C ILE A 21 2.34 7.12 -11.26
N THR A 22 1.28 7.57 -11.94
CA THR A 22 1.35 8.03 -13.34
C THR A 22 2.23 9.26 -13.51
N ASN A 23 2.22 10.16 -12.53
CA ASN A 23 3.06 11.36 -12.51
C ASN A 23 4.46 11.11 -11.91
N GLU A 24 4.83 9.84 -11.67
CA GLU A 24 6.15 9.42 -11.17
C GLU A 24 6.57 10.06 -9.83
N TYR A 25 5.60 10.54 -9.03
CA TYR A 25 5.89 11.05 -7.69
C TYR A 25 6.47 9.98 -6.77
N TYR A 26 6.10 8.71 -7.01
CA TYR A 26 6.63 7.56 -6.31
C TYR A 26 7.22 6.55 -7.30
N THR A 27 8.37 5.99 -6.95
CA THR A 27 8.91 4.86 -7.70
C THR A 27 8.04 3.63 -7.49
N TYR A 28 7.51 3.09 -8.58
CA TYR A 28 6.70 1.88 -8.56
C TYR A 28 7.58 0.62 -8.63
N TYR A 29 7.42 -0.27 -7.65
CA TYR A 29 8.07 -1.58 -7.62
C TYR A 29 7.02 -2.67 -7.70
N LYS A 30 7.22 -3.64 -8.62
CA LYS A 30 6.29 -4.76 -8.74
C LYS A 30 6.43 -5.68 -7.55
N TYR A 31 5.30 -6.07 -6.94
CA TYR A 31 5.29 -7.02 -5.83
C TYR A 31 6.02 -8.33 -6.14
N SER A 32 5.99 -8.78 -7.40
CA SER A 32 6.69 -9.98 -7.88
C SER A 32 8.23 -9.88 -7.84
N GLU A 33 8.79 -8.70 -7.64
CA GLU A 33 10.24 -8.51 -7.47
C GLU A 33 10.70 -8.84 -6.05
N PHE A 34 9.77 -9.05 -5.13
CA PHE A 34 10.06 -9.43 -3.76
C PHE A 34 9.99 -10.95 -3.60
N THR A 35 10.97 -11.49 -2.89
CA THR A 35 11.12 -12.93 -2.62
C THR A 35 11.34 -13.16 -1.13
N ASN A 36 11.30 -14.42 -0.70
CA ASN A 36 11.50 -14.79 0.71
C ASN A 36 10.56 -14.02 1.66
N LEU A 37 9.26 -14.13 1.37
CA LEU A 37 8.19 -13.39 2.04
C LEU A 37 7.85 -14.05 3.38
N ASN A 38 8.27 -13.42 4.47
CA ASN A 38 8.10 -13.95 5.82
C ASN A 38 7.25 -12.98 6.65
N PRO A 39 6.04 -13.35 7.09
CA PRO A 39 5.26 -12.53 8.01
C PRO A 39 6.04 -12.28 9.31
N ILE A 40 6.13 -11.02 9.73
CA ILE A 40 6.81 -10.62 10.96
C ILE A 40 5.90 -9.83 11.92
N GLY A 41 4.73 -9.41 11.46
CA GLY A 41 3.76 -8.72 12.31
C GLY A 41 2.39 -8.60 11.67
N CYS A 42 1.37 -8.43 12.51
CA CYS A 42 0.00 -8.15 12.11
C CYS A 42 -0.61 -7.16 13.09
N GLY A 43 -1.40 -6.22 12.59
CA GLY A 43 -2.11 -5.22 13.37
C GLY A 43 -3.44 -4.85 12.74
N ALA A 44 -4.13 -3.86 13.33
CA ALA A 44 -5.47 -3.46 12.89
C ALA A 44 -5.53 -3.03 11.42
N TYR A 45 -4.47 -2.41 10.91
CA TYR A 45 -4.40 -1.84 9.56
C TYR A 45 -3.72 -2.74 8.52
N GLY A 46 -3.38 -3.98 8.91
CA GLY A 46 -2.82 -4.97 7.99
C GLY A 46 -1.63 -5.74 8.56
N LYS A 47 -0.81 -6.29 7.67
CA LYS A 47 0.31 -7.17 7.99
C LYS A 47 1.63 -6.59 7.54
N VAL A 48 2.69 -6.91 8.28
CA VAL A 48 4.06 -6.58 7.90
C VAL A 48 4.77 -7.87 7.54
N ILE A 49 5.35 -7.91 6.35
CA ILE A 49 6.15 -9.03 5.87
C ILE A 49 7.58 -8.57 5.63
N ARG A 50 8.55 -9.37 6.06
CA ARG A 50 9.93 -9.24 5.64
C ARG A 50 10.06 -9.84 4.24
N ALA A 51 10.80 -9.18 3.36
CA ALA A 51 11.10 -9.66 2.02
C ALA A 51 12.52 -9.28 1.58
N ASN A 52 13.07 -10.05 0.65
CA ASN A 52 14.26 -9.70 -0.10
C ASN A 52 13.82 -9.03 -1.41
N TRP A 53 14.43 -7.90 -1.79
CA TRP A 53 14.20 -7.31 -3.11
C TRP A 53 15.17 -7.88 -4.15
N LYS A 54 14.67 -8.16 -5.35
CA LYS A 54 15.39 -8.82 -6.44
C LYS A 54 16.79 -8.23 -6.64
N ASN A 55 17.77 -9.11 -6.80
CA ASN A 55 19.17 -8.77 -7.10
C ASN A 55 19.82 -7.84 -6.06
N THR A 56 19.26 -7.78 -4.84
CA THR A 56 19.88 -7.08 -3.72
C THR A 56 20.02 -8.03 -2.54
N ASP A 57 21.11 -7.87 -1.78
CA ASP A 57 21.27 -8.55 -0.49
C ASP A 57 20.52 -7.82 0.64
N LYS A 58 19.63 -6.89 0.28
CA LYS A 58 18.90 -6.04 1.21
C LYS A 58 17.57 -6.66 1.60
N LEU A 59 17.25 -6.49 2.87
CA LEU A 59 15.98 -6.88 3.47
C LEU A 59 15.07 -5.66 3.59
N PHE A 60 13.81 -5.86 3.28
CA PHE A 60 12.77 -4.85 3.34
C PHE A 60 11.63 -5.34 4.23
N ALA A 61 10.97 -4.40 4.92
CA ALA A 61 9.68 -4.64 5.54
C ALA A 61 8.61 -4.09 4.59
N LEU A 62 7.77 -4.96 4.05
CA LEU A 62 6.61 -4.59 3.25
C LEU A 62 5.38 -4.56 4.16
N LYS A 63 4.80 -3.38 4.33
CA LYS A 63 3.52 -3.20 5.01
C LYS A 63 2.41 -3.40 3.98
N ILE A 64 1.59 -4.43 4.20
CA ILE A 64 0.45 -4.76 3.36
C ILE A 64 -0.80 -4.31 4.10
N PHE A 65 -1.48 -3.35 3.50
CA PHE A 65 -2.69 -2.75 4.02
C PHE A 65 -3.91 -3.63 3.76
N ASN A 66 -4.88 -3.55 4.66
CA ASN A 66 -6.21 -4.11 4.42
C ASN A 66 -6.86 -3.40 3.24
N ASN A 67 -7.57 -4.14 2.38
CA ASN A 67 -8.28 -3.57 1.24
C ASN A 67 -9.64 -3.00 1.67
N ASP A 68 -9.59 -2.00 2.55
CA ASP A 68 -10.75 -1.27 3.03
C ASP A 68 -10.52 0.25 2.96
N LYS A 69 -11.62 1.00 2.92
CA LYS A 69 -11.60 2.44 2.72
C LYS A 69 -10.88 3.19 3.85
N THR A 70 -11.05 2.76 5.10
CA THR A 70 -10.40 3.40 6.24
C THR A 70 -8.90 3.30 6.09
N THR A 71 -8.42 2.11 5.73
CA THR A 71 -7.00 1.88 5.50
C THR A 71 -6.48 2.68 4.31
N LEU A 72 -7.23 2.79 3.20
CA LEU A 72 -6.81 3.60 2.04
C LEU A 72 -6.59 5.08 2.38
N LYS A 73 -7.47 5.66 3.21
CA LYS A 73 -7.31 7.03 3.70
C LYS A 73 -6.04 7.18 4.55
N GLU A 74 -5.74 6.20 5.41
CA GLU A 74 -4.53 6.21 6.22
C GLU A 74 -3.26 6.12 5.36
N VAL A 75 -3.26 5.31 4.29
CA VAL A 75 -2.12 5.23 3.35
C VAL A 75 -1.82 6.60 2.72
N VAL A 76 -2.85 7.33 2.31
CA VAL A 76 -2.69 8.67 1.70
C VAL A 76 -2.16 9.70 2.71
N ASN A 77 -2.45 9.52 4.00
CA ASN A 77 -2.00 10.42 5.08
C ASN A 77 -0.65 10.01 5.70
N GLU A 78 -0.10 8.86 5.33
CA GLU A 78 1.18 8.40 5.85
C GLU A 78 2.30 9.24 5.21
N ASN A 79 2.95 10.09 6.02
CA ASN A 79 4.13 10.84 5.58
C ASN A 79 5.32 9.88 5.57
N PHE A 80 5.75 9.47 4.38
CA PHE A 80 6.94 8.65 4.13
C PHE A 80 8.22 9.48 4.08
#